data_AF-A0AAV5U6G7-F1
#
_entry.id   AF-A0AAV5U6G7-F1
#
_cell.length_a   1.000
_cell.length_b   1.000
_cell.length_c   1.000
_cell.angle_alpha   90.00
_cell.angle_beta   90.00
_cell.angle_gamma   90.00
#
_symmetry.space_group_name_H-M   'P 1'
#
loop_
_entity.id
_entity.type
_entity.pdbx_description
1 polymer ?
#
loop_
_entity_poly.entity_id
_entity_poly.type
_entity_poly.pdbx_seq_one_letter_code
_entity_poly.pdbx_strand_id
1 'polypeptide(L)' 'LIELKSINDEDLLSQLADDCLRDILARVDHNDLDQVASLSRRMRRISAISRSKAIMLEATSLIV' A
#
# COMPACT_ATOMS: atom_id res chain seq x y z
N LEU A 1 18.42 -19.43 20.23
CA LEU A 1 17.55 -19.08 19.09
C LEU A 1 17.70 -17.59 18.89
N ILE A 2 18.57 -17.19 17.96
CA ILE A 2 18.93 -15.78 17.74
C ILE A 2 17.73 -15.14 17.04
N GLU A 3 17.17 -14.11 17.68
CA GLU A 3 16.15 -13.24 17.09
C GLU A 3 16.64 -12.76 15.72
N LEU A 4 15.93 -13.14 14.66
CA LEU A 4 16.05 -12.50 13.36
C LEU A 4 15.47 -11.08 13.49
N LYS A 5 16.27 -10.19 14.07
CA LYS A 5 16.00 -8.76 14.10
C LYS A 5 16.04 -8.30 12.64
N SER A 6 14.86 -8.08 12.05
CA SER A 6 14.73 -7.51 10.71
C SER A 6 15.52 -6.20 10.67
N ILE A 7 16.53 -6.13 9.82
CA ILE A 7 17.56 -5.09 9.88
C ILE A 7 17.05 -3.71 9.41
N ASN A 8 15.83 -3.59 8.86
CA ASN A 8 15.30 -2.32 8.34
C ASN A 8 13.79 -2.16 8.62
N ASP A 9 13.38 -1.97 9.88
CA ASP A 9 12.06 -1.38 10.21
C ASP A 9 12.07 0.14 9.99
N GLU A 10 12.66 0.59 8.87
CA GLU A 10 12.68 2.00 8.52
C GLU A 10 11.40 2.34 7.76
N ASP A 11 10.63 3.30 8.27
CA ASP A 11 9.43 3.78 7.61
C ASP A 11 9.79 4.68 6.42
N LEU A 12 10.14 4.03 5.30
CA LEU A 12 10.50 4.69 4.04
C LEU A 12 9.28 5.38 3.40
N LEU A 13 8.07 4.86 3.65
CA LEU A 13 6.84 5.45 3.11
C LEU A 13 6.54 6.80 3.75
N SER A 14 6.79 6.96 5.05
CA SER A 14 6.61 8.25 5.72
C SER A 14 7.59 9.32 5.24
N GLN A 15 8.74 8.95 4.69
CA GLN A 15 9.73 9.90 4.15
C GLN A 15 9.37 10.42 2.76
N LEU A 16 8.53 9.70 2.01
CA LEU A 16 8.09 10.12 0.68
C LEU A 16 7.09 11.27 0.76
N ALA A 17 7.05 12.12 -0.28
CA ALA A 17 6.02 13.12 -0.44
C ALA A 17 4.68 12.48 -0.85
N ASP A 18 3.56 13.19 -0.58
CA ASP A 18 2.21 12.67 -0.81
C ASP A 18 1.93 12.32 -2.28
N ASP A 19 2.53 13.05 -3.22
CA ASP A 19 2.46 12.80 -4.66
C ASP A 19 3.17 11.51 -5.06
N CYS A 20 4.37 11.26 -4.54
CA CYS A 20 5.08 10.00 -4.75
C CYS A 20 4.31 8.80 -4.17
N LEU A 21 3.77 8.95 -2.95
CA LEU A 21 2.94 7.92 -2.33
C LEU A 21 1.68 7.65 -3.16
N ARG A 22 1.04 8.70 -3.66
CA ARG A 22 -0.15 8.55 -4.51
C ARG A 22 0.16 7.75 -5.77
N ASP A 23 1.28 8.02 -6.43
CA ASP A 23 1.70 7.33 -7.65
C ASP A 23 2.07 5.86 -7.40
N ILE A 24 2.65 5.55 -6.24
CA ILE A 24 2.90 4.17 -5.82
C ILE A 24 1.57 3.46 -5.57
N LEU A 25 0.71 4.06 -4.73
CA LEU A 25 -0.57 3.48 -4.33
C LEU A 25 -1.58 3.38 -5.49
N ALA A 26 -1.44 4.17 -6.56
CA ALA A 26 -2.26 4.04 -7.76
C ALA A 26 -1.98 2.73 -8.54
N ARG A 27 -0.84 2.07 -8.29
CA ARG A 27 -0.47 0.80 -8.94
C ARG A 27 -0.85 -0.44 -8.12
N VAL A 28 -1.43 -0.22 -6.95
CA VAL A 28 -1.83 -1.26 -6.00
C VAL A 28 -3.32 -1.53 -6.17
N ASP A 29 -3.74 -2.78 -5.97
CA ASP A 29 -5.15 -3.14 -6.06
C ASP A 29 -5.97 -2.61 -4.87
N HIS A 30 -7.30 -2.75 -4.96
CA HIS A 30 -8.21 -2.24 -3.94
C HIS A 30 -8.07 -2.93 -2.58
N ASN A 31 -7.74 -4.22 -2.55
CA ASN A 31 -7.64 -5.00 -1.31
C ASN A 31 -6.37 -4.61 -0.55
N ASP A 32 -5.27 -4.48 -1.26
CA ASP A 32 -3.99 -4.03 -0.70
C ASP A 32 -4.06 -2.55 -0.28
N LEU A 33 -4.79 -1.71 -1.02
CA LEU A 33 -5.05 -0.33 -0.62
C LEU A 33 -5.80 -0.22 0.72
N ASP A 34 -6.73 -1.13 1.00
CA ASP A 34 -7.45 -1.19 2.27
C ASP A 34 -6.53 -1.60 3.43
N GLN A 35 -5.61 -2.53 3.18
CA GLN A 35 -4.59 -2.88 4.16
C GLN A 35 -3.67 -1.68 4.45
N VAL A 36 -3.19 -0.99 3.42
CA VAL A 36 -2.35 0.21 3.57
C VAL A 36 -3.10 1.34 4.31
N ALA A 37 -4.40 1.51 4.06
CA ALA A 37 -5.24 2.51 4.72
C ALA A 37 -5.36 2.31 6.25
N SER A 38 -5.07 1.10 6.74
CA SER A 38 -5.07 0.78 8.16
C SER A 38 -3.79 1.22 8.90
N LEU A 39 -2.69 1.46 8.18
CA LEU A 39 -1.36 1.72 8.76
C LEU A 39 -1.26 3.09 9.43
N SER A 40 -1.85 4.14 8.85
CA SER A 40 -1.83 5.49 9.44
C SER A 40 -2.95 6.39 8.91
N ARG A 41 -3.20 7.50 9.60
CA ARG A 41 -4.16 8.52 9.13
C ARG A 41 -3.77 9.10 7.76
N ARG A 42 -2.47 9.25 7.52
CA ARG A 42 -1.92 9.74 6.25
C ARG A 42 -2.16 8.72 5.15
N MET A 43 -1.84 7.45 5.39
CA MET A 43 -2.07 6.37 4.43
C MET A 43 -3.55 6.20 4.13
N ARG A 44 -4.44 6.31 5.12
CA ARG A 44 -5.89 6.29 4.89
C ARG A 44 -6.34 7.36 3.89
N ARG A 45 -5.84 8.59 4.05
CA ARG A 45 -6.19 9.71 3.16
C ARG A 45 -5.66 9.46 1.75
N ILE A 46 -4.40 9.06 1.63
CA ILE A 46 -3.77 8.86 0.31
C ILE A 46 -4.39 7.64 -0.39
N SER A 47 -4.62 6.51 0.30
CA SER A 47 -5.31 5.34 -0.25
C SER A 47 -6.70 5.68 -0.78
N ALA A 48 -7.48 6.52 -0.07
CA ALA A 48 -8.79 6.95 -0.54
C ALA A 48 -8.69 7.76 -1.85
N ILE A 49 -7.68 8.61 -1.99
CA ILE A 49 -7.43 9.41 -3.20
C ILE A 49 -6.90 8.53 -4.34
N SER A 50 -6.07 7.54 -4.04
CA SER A 50 -5.51 6.62 -5.02
C SER A 50 -6.52 5.58 -5.50
N ARG A 51 -7.57 5.30 -4.73
CA ARG A 51 -8.63 4.33 -5.07
C ARG A 51 -9.29 4.59 -6.41
N SER A 52 -9.49 5.86 -6.78
CA SER A 52 -10.09 6.21 -8.09
C SER A 52 -9.15 5.96 -9.28
N LYS A 53 -7.87 5.72 -9.02
CA LYS A 53 -6.82 5.45 -10.01
C LYS A 53 -6.22 4.04 -9.89
N ALA A 54 -6.67 3.28 -8.89
CA ALA A 54 -6.19 1.93 -8.65
C ALA A 54 -6.53 1.06 -9.85
N ILE A 55 -5.59 0.21 -10.23
CA ILE A 55 -5.76 -0.70 -11.37
C ILE A 55 -6.84 -1.72 -10.97
N MET A 56 -7.90 -1.85 -11.77
CA MET A 56 -8.77 -3.03 -11.70
C MET A 56 -7.94 -4.22 -12.17
N LEU A 57 -7.29 -4.89 -11.22
CA LEU A 57 -6.80 -6.25 -11.44
C LEU A 57 -8.03 -7.14 -11.48
N GLU A 58 -8.42 -7.57 -12.68
CA GLU A 58 -9.41 -8.64 -12.81
C GLU A 58 -8.88 -9.85 -12.05
N ALA A 59 -9.68 -10.35 -11.10
CA ALA A 59 -9.34 -11.56 -10.39
C ALA A 59 -9.18 -12.68 -11.41
N THR A 60 -7.94 -13.17 -11.59
CA THR A 60 -7.70 -14.37 -12.39
C THR A 60 -8.46 -15.50 -11.71
N SER A 61 -9.53 -15.98 -12.34
CA SER A 61 -10.33 -17.08 -11.83
C SER A 61 -9.41 -18.21 -11.37
N LEU A 62 -9.53 -18.57 -10.09
CA LEU A 62 -8.85 -19.71 -9.52
C LEU A 62 -9.42 -20.96 -10.21
N ILE A 63 -8.65 -21.56 -11.12
CA ILE A 63 -9.02 -22.87 -11.68
C ILE A 63 -8.65 -23.90 -10.60
N VAL A 64 -9.68 -24.45 -9.94
CA VAL A 64 -9.58 -25.56 -8.98
C VAL A 64 -9.69 -26.88 -9.72
#